data_AF-A0A7J8LL57-F1
#
_entry.id   AF-A0A7J8LL57-F1
#
_cell.length_a   1.000
_cell.length_b   1.000
_cell.length_c   1.000
_cell.angle_alpha   90.00
_cell.angle_beta   90.00
_cell.angle_gamma   90.00
#
_symmetry.space_group_name_H-M   'P 1'
#
loop_
_entity.id
_entity.type
_entity.pdbx_description
1 polymer ?
#
loop_
_entity_poly.entity_id
_entity_poly.type
_entity_poly.pdbx_seq_one_letter_code
_entity_poly.pdbx_strand_id
1 'polypeptide(L)'
;MNDASDTIMFSRRLKLCAREYDQIRTETQGSNEIKTQTVVPLTPARDVKDLRQNPGYDNVCIFTYEETRLATNEFRPDHIIGEGGFGVVYKGVIDEKVKPGYPTTVVAVKELNPDGFQGDREWLAEVNYLGQFSHPNLVKLIGYCCEGDHRLLVYEYMESGSLERHLFRRTDCSLTWSKRMRIALGAAKGLAFLHGAGRPVIYRDFKSSNVLLDAVIHLSPLLFNVISFRSD
;
A
#
# COMPACT_ATOMS: atom_id res chain seq x y z
N MET A 1 5.43 14.66 -21.99
CA MET A 1 3.99 14.33 -22.01
C MET A 1 3.91 12.83 -22.26
N ASN A 2 3.87 12.03 -21.21
CA ASN A 2 3.66 10.59 -21.33
C ASN A 2 2.18 10.35 -21.09
N ASP A 3 1.50 10.00 -22.18
CA ASP A 3 0.07 9.99 -22.34
C ASP A 3 -0.56 8.85 -21.50
N ALA A 4 -1.75 9.10 -20.93
CA ALA A 4 -2.53 8.10 -20.18
C ALA A 4 -2.75 6.82 -20.99
N SER A 5 -2.71 6.93 -22.33
CA SER A 5 -2.72 5.82 -23.29
C SER A 5 -1.58 4.81 -23.09
N ASP A 6 -0.36 5.25 -22.78
CA ASP A 6 0.81 4.36 -22.59
C ASP A 6 0.68 3.53 -21.31
N THR A 7 0.12 4.11 -20.26
CA THR A 7 -0.14 3.41 -18.99
C THR A 7 -1.28 2.40 -19.13
N ILE A 8 -2.32 2.73 -19.89
CA ILE A 8 -3.42 1.82 -20.22
C ILE A 8 -2.91 0.65 -21.09
N MET A 9 -2.07 0.93 -22.08
CA MET A 9 -1.46 -0.08 -22.95
C MET A 9 -0.49 -0.99 -22.19
N PHE A 10 0.32 -0.44 -21.29
CA PHE A 10 1.19 -1.20 -20.39
C PHE A 10 0.36 -2.09 -19.45
N SER A 11 -0.76 -1.59 -18.92
CA SER A 11 -1.70 -2.37 -18.11
C SER A 11 -2.37 -3.51 -18.88
N ARG A 12 -2.81 -3.27 -20.13
CA ARG A 12 -3.39 -4.32 -20.98
C ARG A 12 -2.37 -5.41 -21.30
N ARG A 13 -1.12 -5.04 -21.59
CA ARG A 13 -0.01 -5.99 -21.82
C ARG A 13 0.35 -6.77 -20.56
N LEU A 14 0.39 -6.13 -19.39
CA LEU A 14 0.59 -6.80 -18.09
C LEU A 14 -0.55 -7.79 -17.76
N LYS A 15 -1.80 -7.42 -18.06
CA LYS A 15 -2.96 -8.33 -17.90
C LYS A 15 -2.86 -9.55 -18.81
N LEU A 16 -2.38 -9.38 -20.05
CA LEU A 16 -2.13 -10.48 -20.98
C LEU A 16 -0.98 -11.37 -20.48
N CYS A 17 0.15 -10.79 -20.08
CA CYS A 17 1.26 -11.56 -19.50
C CYS A 17 0.88 -12.31 -18.21
N ALA A 18 0.06 -11.71 -17.34
CA ALA A 18 -0.40 -12.38 -16.12
C ALA A 18 -1.33 -13.56 -16.43
N ARG A 19 -2.20 -13.44 -17.43
CA ARG A 19 -3.07 -14.54 -17.92
C ARG A 19 -2.24 -15.66 -18.55
N GLU A 20 -1.29 -15.31 -19.41
CA GLU A 20 -0.39 -16.29 -20.04
C GLU A 20 0.46 -17.02 -19.00
N TYR A 21 0.98 -16.32 -17.98
CA TYR A 21 1.75 -16.95 -16.90
C TYR A 21 0.89 -17.85 -16.00
N ASP A 22 -0.32 -17.43 -15.63
CA ASP A 22 -1.22 -18.27 -14.83
C ASP A 22 -1.65 -19.51 -15.62
N GLN A 23 -1.85 -19.40 -16.94
CA GLN A 23 -2.16 -20.52 -17.83
C GLN A 23 -1.01 -21.53 -17.91
N ILE A 24 0.24 -21.06 -18.04
CA ILE A 24 1.45 -21.90 -17.98
C ILE A 24 1.61 -22.58 -16.61
N ARG A 25 1.22 -21.90 -15.51
CA ARG A 25 1.32 -22.44 -14.15
C ARG A 25 0.23 -23.46 -13.81
N THR A 26 -0.99 -23.29 -14.32
CA THR A 26 -2.11 -24.22 -14.09
C THR A 26 -1.88 -25.60 -14.74
N GLU A 27 -0.99 -25.69 -15.72
CA GLU A 27 -0.57 -26.98 -16.29
C GLU A 27 0.38 -27.77 -15.37
N THR A 28 0.89 -27.18 -14.27
CA THR A 28 1.86 -27.85 -13.38
C THR A 28 1.43 -28.01 -11.92
N GLN A 29 0.50 -27.21 -11.36
CA GLN A 29 0.00 -27.41 -9.98
C GLN A 29 -1.46 -26.98 -9.81
N GLY A 30 -2.25 -27.83 -9.14
CA GLY A 30 -3.68 -27.67 -8.87
C GLY A 30 -4.06 -26.33 -8.21
N SER A 31 -5.22 -25.83 -8.63
CA SER A 31 -5.79 -24.53 -8.28
C SER A 31 -6.30 -24.47 -6.83
N ASN A 32 -5.81 -23.49 -6.06
CA ASN A 32 -6.54 -22.94 -4.91
C ASN A 32 -7.00 -21.53 -5.28
N GLU A 33 -8.32 -21.37 -5.50
CA GLU A 33 -8.94 -20.07 -5.72
C GLU A 33 -8.97 -19.27 -4.41
N ILE A 34 -8.24 -18.16 -4.38
CA ILE A 34 -8.32 -17.18 -3.29
C ILE A 34 -9.57 -16.32 -3.55
N LYS A 35 -10.59 -16.46 -2.71
CA LYS A 35 -11.81 -15.66 -2.77
C LYS A 35 -11.46 -14.18 -2.56
N THR A 36 -11.59 -13.39 -3.62
CA THR A 36 -11.43 -11.93 -3.59
C THR A 36 -12.76 -11.31 -3.19
N GLN A 37 -12.85 -10.68 -2.01
CA GLN A 37 -14.05 -9.96 -1.60
C GLN A 37 -13.99 -8.53 -2.13
N THR A 38 -14.87 -8.22 -3.10
CA THR A 38 -15.22 -6.84 -3.44
C THR A 38 -16.25 -6.36 -2.42
N VAL A 39 -15.85 -5.46 -1.52
CA VAL A 39 -16.80 -4.79 -0.62
C VAL A 39 -17.63 -3.78 -1.42
N VAL A 40 -18.91 -3.67 -1.03
CA VAL A 40 -19.95 -2.82 -1.63
C VAL A 40 -19.47 -1.35 -1.72
N PRO A 41 -19.85 -0.56 -2.75
CA PRO A 41 -19.38 0.81 -2.88
C PRO A 41 -19.96 1.68 -1.76
N LEU A 42 -19.16 1.93 -0.73
CA LEU A 42 -19.45 2.96 0.27
C LEU A 42 -19.09 4.32 -0.33
N THR A 43 -19.93 5.32 -0.06
CA THR A 43 -19.71 6.68 -0.54
C THR A 43 -18.36 7.21 -0.04
N PRO A 44 -17.43 7.61 -0.92
CA PRO A 44 -16.15 8.17 -0.51
C PRO A 44 -16.38 9.41 0.37
N ALA A 45 -15.63 9.55 1.45
CA ALA A 45 -15.70 10.74 2.28
C ALA A 45 -15.28 11.97 1.48
N ARG A 46 -16.03 13.07 1.61
CA ARG A 46 -15.80 14.27 0.79
C ARG A 46 -14.69 15.14 1.35
N ASP A 47 -14.51 15.09 2.66
CA ASP A 47 -13.45 15.79 3.37
C ASP A 47 -12.99 15.04 4.64
N VAL A 48 -12.01 15.62 5.31
CA VAL A 48 -11.45 15.13 6.57
C VAL A 48 -12.47 15.14 7.71
N LYS A 49 -13.43 16.08 7.71
CA LYS A 49 -14.45 16.21 8.76
C LYS A 49 -15.48 15.07 8.66
N ASP A 50 -15.85 14.68 7.44
CA ASP A 50 -16.72 13.54 7.17
C ASP A 50 -16.11 12.23 7.71
N LEU A 51 -14.82 11.97 7.46
CA LEU A 51 -14.10 10.78 7.96
C LEU A 51 -14.00 10.73 9.49
N ARG A 52 -13.94 11.89 10.16
CA ARG A 52 -13.93 11.98 11.62
C ARG A 52 -15.29 11.60 12.23
N GLN A 53 -16.37 11.90 11.54
CA GLN A 53 -17.73 11.71 12.05
C GLN A 53 -18.35 10.38 11.61
N ASN A 54 -17.93 9.85 10.47
CA ASN A 54 -18.42 8.60 9.92
C ASN A 54 -17.23 7.84 9.30
N PRO A 55 -16.58 6.92 10.04
CA PRO A 55 -15.55 6.06 9.46
C PRO A 55 -16.21 5.14 8.44
N GLY A 56 -16.30 5.60 7.19
CA GLY A 56 -17.00 4.92 6.12
C GLY A 56 -16.31 3.65 5.61
N TYR A 57 -15.38 3.06 6.38
CA TYR A 57 -14.59 1.88 6.01
C TYR A 57 -14.52 0.91 7.20
N ASP A 58 -15.36 -0.13 7.19
CA ASP A 58 -15.42 -1.15 8.26
C ASP A 58 -14.10 -1.92 8.47
N ASN A 59 -13.19 -1.85 7.51
CA ASN A 59 -11.92 -2.58 7.47
C ASN A 59 -10.69 -1.73 7.84
N VAL A 60 -10.86 -0.46 8.22
CA VAL A 60 -9.76 0.46 8.54
C VAL A 60 -9.95 1.02 9.94
N CYS A 61 -8.95 0.84 10.82
CA CYS A 61 -9.02 1.33 12.19
C CYS A 61 -8.67 2.82 12.29
N ILE A 62 -9.41 3.57 13.10
CA ILE A 62 -9.01 4.92 13.51
C ILE A 62 -8.04 4.81 14.69
N PHE A 63 -6.90 5.47 14.54
CA PHE A 63 -5.90 5.63 15.59
C PHE A 63 -5.84 7.07 16.09
N THR A 64 -5.61 7.24 17.39
CA THR A 64 -5.26 8.56 17.94
C THR A 64 -3.80 8.87 17.66
N TYR A 65 -3.42 10.15 17.74
CA TYR A 65 -2.02 10.55 17.60
C TYR A 65 -1.17 9.88 18.68
N GLU A 66 -1.66 9.85 19.92
CA GLU A 66 -0.97 9.20 21.03
C GLU A 66 -0.76 7.70 20.79
N GLU A 67 -1.75 6.99 20.25
CA GLU A 67 -1.59 5.59 19.86
C GLU A 67 -0.47 5.42 18.81
N THR A 68 -0.44 6.27 17.77
CA THR A 68 0.63 6.21 16.76
C THR A 68 2.00 6.64 17.31
N ARG A 69 2.03 7.58 18.25
CA ARG A 69 3.23 8.03 18.95
C ARG A 69 3.81 6.90 19.80
N LEU A 70 2.97 6.21 20.57
CA LEU A 70 3.39 5.06 21.38
C LEU A 70 3.85 3.90 20.49
N ALA A 71 3.11 3.60 19.41
CA ALA A 71 3.47 2.52 18.49
C ALA A 71 4.84 2.71 17.84
N THR A 72 5.22 3.96 17.56
CA THR A 72 6.49 4.32 16.94
C THR A 72 7.61 4.59 17.95
N ASN A 73 7.35 4.42 19.24
CA ASN A 73 8.26 4.80 20.33
C ASN A 73 8.67 6.27 20.25
N GLU A 74 7.67 7.14 20.14
CA GLU A 74 7.80 8.61 20.07
C GLU A 74 8.46 9.10 18.77
N PHE A 75 8.10 8.50 17.62
CA PHE A 75 8.65 8.86 16.30
C PHE A 75 10.19 8.88 16.28
N ARG A 76 10.78 7.90 16.96
CA ARG A 76 12.21 7.80 17.16
C ARG A 76 12.96 7.72 15.82
N PRO A 77 14.02 8.53 15.59
CA PRO A 77 14.74 8.54 14.31
C PRO A 77 15.36 7.20 13.91
N ASP A 78 15.76 6.38 14.89
CA ASP A 78 16.31 5.04 14.65
C ASP A 78 15.27 4.02 14.17
N HIS A 79 13.98 4.35 14.23
CA HIS A 79 12.89 3.56 13.68
C HIS A 79 12.48 4.00 12.27
N ILE A 80 13.12 5.02 11.68
CA ILE A 80 12.83 5.45 10.31
C ILE A 80 13.24 4.34 9.33
N ILE A 81 12.29 3.91 8.52
CA ILE A 81 12.47 2.90 7.46
C ILE A 81 12.33 3.48 6.05
N GLY A 82 11.88 4.73 5.93
CA GLY A 82 11.83 5.47 4.67
C GLY A 82 11.56 6.95 4.90
N GLU A 83 12.14 7.80 4.05
CA GLU A 83 11.98 9.25 4.09
C GLU A 83 11.99 9.80 2.66
N GLY A 84 11.15 10.80 2.39
CA GLY A 84 11.15 11.49 1.10
C GLY A 84 10.13 12.63 1.05
N GLY A 85 9.86 13.15 -0.15
CA GLY A 85 8.94 14.28 -0.35
C GLY A 85 7.49 14.03 0.08
N PHE A 86 7.14 12.79 0.42
CA PHE A 86 5.81 12.37 0.87
C PHE A 86 5.74 12.12 2.38
N GLY A 87 6.77 12.55 3.11
CA GLY A 87 6.86 12.39 4.57
C GLY A 87 7.79 11.27 5.00
N VAL A 88 7.64 10.88 6.26
CA VAL A 88 8.55 9.95 6.96
C VAL A 88 7.78 8.69 7.33
N VAL A 89 8.44 7.54 7.17
CA VAL A 89 7.88 6.22 7.50
C VAL A 89 8.66 5.62 8.65
N TYR A 90 7.96 5.31 9.73
CA TYR A 90 8.50 4.71 10.94
C TYR A 90 8.05 3.26 11.06
N LYS A 91 8.94 2.38 11.52
CA LYS A 91 8.54 1.07 12.03
C LYS A 91 7.92 1.22 13.41
N GLY A 92 6.80 0.56 13.64
CA GLY A 92 6.13 0.55 14.93
C GLY A 92 5.56 -0.82 15.30
N VAL A 93 5.05 -0.91 16.52
CA VAL A 93 4.34 -2.08 17.04
C VAL A 93 3.07 -1.61 17.73
N ILE A 94 1.92 -2.12 17.29
CA ILE A 94 0.67 -2.00 18.02
C ILE A 94 0.60 -3.18 18.97
N ASP A 95 0.46 -2.92 20.27
CA ASP A 95 0.28 -3.93 21.32
C ASP A 95 -0.84 -3.50 22.29
N GLU A 96 -1.04 -4.28 23.36
CA GLU A 96 -2.07 -4.01 24.37
C GLU A 96 -1.93 -2.63 25.05
N LYS A 97 -0.71 -2.06 25.09
CA LYS A 97 -0.48 -0.72 25.67
C LYS A 97 -0.84 0.37 24.68
N VAL A 98 -0.63 0.13 23.39
CA VAL A 98 -0.99 1.05 22.32
C VAL A 98 -2.50 1.04 22.11
N LYS A 99 -3.10 -0.13 21.87
CA LYS A 99 -4.53 -0.24 21.59
C LYS A 99 -5.08 -1.51 22.24
N PRO A 100 -5.68 -1.40 23.44
CA PRO A 100 -6.21 -2.55 24.17
C PRO A 100 -7.18 -3.39 23.34
N GLY A 101 -7.00 -4.71 23.36
CA GLY A 101 -7.82 -5.65 22.58
C GLY A 101 -7.48 -5.73 21.09
N TYR A 102 -6.47 -5.00 20.61
CA TYR A 102 -5.95 -5.14 19.25
C TYR A 102 -4.81 -6.17 19.21
N PRO A 103 -4.75 -7.08 18.22
CA PRO A 103 -3.68 -8.07 18.14
C PRO A 103 -2.30 -7.41 18.00
N THR A 104 -1.29 -7.95 18.68
CA THR A 104 0.09 -7.47 18.54
C THR A 104 0.51 -7.53 17.07
N THR A 105 0.77 -6.36 16.47
CA THR A 105 0.99 -6.23 15.03
C THR A 105 2.17 -5.28 14.78
N VAL A 106 3.13 -5.72 13.97
CA VAL A 106 4.21 -4.85 13.50
C VAL A 106 3.69 -4.03 12.33
N VAL A 107 3.90 -2.71 12.37
CA VAL A 107 3.32 -1.76 11.43
C VAL A 107 4.37 -0.82 10.84
N ALA A 108 4.02 -0.25 9.69
CA ALA A 108 4.69 0.92 9.12
C ALA A 108 3.78 2.14 9.26
N VAL A 109 4.21 3.14 10.01
CA VAL A 109 3.47 4.39 10.23
C VAL A 109 4.07 5.47 9.35
N LYS A 110 3.32 5.94 8.36
CA LYS A 110 3.70 7.04 7.47
C LYS A 110 3.11 8.33 8.00
N GLU A 111 3.97 9.24 8.44
CA GLU A 111 3.63 10.62 8.77
C GLU A 111 3.75 11.47 7.51
N LEU A 112 2.65 12.04 7.04
CA LEU A 112 2.63 12.89 5.86
C LEU A 112 3.13 14.30 6.21
N ASN A 113 3.86 14.92 5.28
CA ASN A 113 4.42 16.26 5.51
C ASN A 113 3.29 17.32 5.61
N PRO A 114 3.13 18.01 6.77
CA PRO A 114 2.11 19.05 6.93
C PRO A 114 2.39 20.31 6.09
N ASP A 115 3.65 20.58 5.74
CA ASP A 115 4.04 21.76 4.94
C ASP A 115 3.83 21.56 3.43
N GLY A 116 3.45 20.36 3.01
CA GLY A 116 3.09 20.10 1.62
C GLY A 116 1.72 20.71 1.30
N PHE A 117 1.63 21.54 0.24
CA PHE A 117 0.37 22.09 -0.30
C PHE A 117 -0.72 21.03 -0.65
N GLN A 118 -0.43 19.72 -0.48
CA GLN A 118 -1.27 18.59 -0.88
C GLN A 118 -1.57 17.58 0.25
N GLY A 119 -1.03 17.75 1.48
CA GLY A 119 -1.08 16.72 2.53
C GLY A 119 -2.48 16.19 2.89
N ASP A 120 -3.45 17.08 3.11
CA ASP A 120 -4.85 16.68 3.40
C ASP A 120 -5.53 15.97 2.22
N ARG A 121 -5.26 16.42 0.98
CA ARG A 121 -5.86 15.83 -0.23
C ARG A 121 -5.26 14.47 -0.54
N GLU A 122 -3.94 14.36 -0.41
CA GLU A 122 -3.21 13.09 -0.58
C GLU A 122 -3.63 12.09 0.48
N TRP A 123 -3.69 12.50 1.75
CA TRP A 123 -4.19 11.67 2.84
C TRP A 123 -5.61 11.19 2.60
N LEU A 124 -6.53 12.12 2.28
CA LEU A 124 -7.95 11.80 2.05
C LEU A 124 -8.11 10.85 0.85
N ALA A 125 -7.32 11.05 -0.21
CA ALA A 125 -7.30 10.14 -1.34
C ALA A 125 -6.78 8.76 -0.91
N GLU A 126 -5.66 8.67 -0.19
CA GLU A 126 -5.11 7.42 0.30
C GLU A 126 -6.10 6.66 1.18
N VAL A 127 -6.72 7.31 2.17
CA VAL A 127 -7.74 6.69 3.01
C VAL A 127 -8.95 6.24 2.18
N ASN A 128 -9.45 7.10 1.28
CA ASN A 128 -10.64 6.78 0.51
C ASN A 128 -10.43 5.62 -0.47
N TYR A 129 -9.29 5.55 -1.15
CA TYR A 129 -9.02 4.48 -2.10
C TYR A 129 -8.55 3.23 -1.39
N LEU A 130 -7.53 3.31 -0.54
CA LEU A 130 -6.92 2.14 0.08
C LEU A 130 -7.81 1.52 1.15
N GLY A 131 -8.65 2.33 1.79
CA GLY A 131 -9.65 1.81 2.70
C GLY A 131 -10.67 0.90 2.04
N GLN A 132 -10.84 0.95 0.71
CA GLN A 132 -11.81 0.10 0.00
C GLN A 132 -11.20 -1.18 -0.60
N PHE A 133 -9.86 -1.30 -0.60
CA PHE A 133 -9.17 -2.33 -1.37
C PHE A 133 -8.42 -3.31 -0.46
N SER A 134 -8.69 -4.59 -0.66
CA SER A 134 -7.96 -5.70 -0.05
C SER A 134 -7.55 -6.67 -1.15
N HIS A 135 -6.24 -6.85 -1.34
CA HIS A 135 -5.70 -7.74 -2.36
C HIS A 135 -4.32 -8.27 -1.92
N PRO A 136 -3.99 -9.55 -2.14
CA PRO A 136 -2.72 -10.15 -1.70
C PRO A 136 -1.43 -9.55 -2.33
N ASN A 137 -1.58 -8.67 -3.32
CA ASN A 137 -0.49 -7.93 -3.96
C ASN A 137 -0.57 -6.41 -3.75
N LEU A 138 -1.35 -5.96 -2.78
CA LEU A 138 -1.39 -4.58 -2.31
C LEU A 138 -1.06 -4.57 -0.82
N VAL A 139 -0.24 -3.63 -0.37
CA VAL A 139 -0.01 -3.45 1.07
C VAL A 139 -1.32 -3.03 1.73
N LYS A 140 -1.70 -3.74 2.78
CA LYS A 140 -2.91 -3.47 3.53
C LYS A 140 -2.75 -2.18 4.34
N LEU A 141 -3.66 -1.22 4.11
CA LEU A 141 -3.90 -0.13 5.05
C LEU A 141 -4.64 -0.72 6.27
N ILE A 142 -3.97 -0.69 7.42
CA ILE A 142 -4.54 -1.13 8.70
C ILE A 142 -5.41 -0.02 9.29
N GLY A 143 -4.96 1.23 9.17
CA GLY A 143 -5.63 2.36 9.79
C GLY A 143 -5.07 3.71 9.40
N TYR A 144 -5.62 4.74 10.01
CA TYR A 144 -5.16 6.11 9.87
C TYR A 144 -5.29 6.88 11.18
N CYS A 145 -4.52 7.96 11.30
CA CYS A 145 -4.71 8.99 12.31
C CYS A 145 -5.01 10.33 11.64
N CYS A 146 -5.97 11.05 12.21
CA CYS A 146 -6.38 12.36 11.73
C CYS A 146 -6.74 13.31 12.89
N GLU A 147 -5.78 13.61 13.76
CA GLU A 147 -5.96 14.48 14.93
C GLU A 147 -5.20 15.80 14.75
N GLY A 148 -5.86 16.94 14.97
CA GLY A 148 -5.27 18.26 14.71
C GLY A 148 -4.72 18.36 13.28
N ASP A 149 -3.43 18.70 13.17
CA ASP A 149 -2.67 18.77 11.92
C ASP A 149 -1.93 17.46 11.58
N HIS A 150 -2.03 16.45 12.45
CA HIS A 150 -1.40 15.17 12.23
C HIS A 150 -2.20 14.33 11.23
N ARG A 151 -1.52 13.90 10.17
CA ARG A 151 -2.04 13.00 9.13
C ARG A 151 -1.11 11.81 9.03
N LEU A 152 -1.54 10.69 9.62
CA LEU A 152 -0.76 9.46 9.59
C LEU A 152 -1.55 8.32 8.95
N LEU A 153 -0.81 7.41 8.34
CA LEU A 153 -1.32 6.19 7.75
C LEU A 153 -0.57 5.00 8.34
N VAL A 154 -1.31 3.98 8.73
CA VAL A 154 -0.79 2.78 9.40
C VAL A 154 -0.96 1.60 8.45
N TYR A 155 0.15 1.02 8.02
CA TYR A 155 0.21 -0.12 7.11
C TYR A 155 0.76 -1.36 7.80
N GLU A 156 0.50 -2.52 7.22
CA GLU A 156 1.28 -3.71 7.56
C GLU A 156 2.78 -3.49 7.27
N TYR A 157 3.64 -4.04 8.13
CA TYR A 157 5.09 -3.92 7.95
C TYR A 157 5.62 -4.98 6.99
N MET A 158 6.44 -4.56 6.03
CA MET A 158 7.05 -5.43 5.03
C MET A 158 8.52 -5.73 5.36
N GLU A 159 8.79 -6.92 5.90
CA GLU A 159 10.09 -7.26 6.50
C GLU A 159 11.28 -7.21 5.53
N SER A 160 11.08 -7.63 4.28
CA SER A 160 12.14 -7.66 3.28
C SER A 160 12.38 -6.28 2.63
N GLY A 161 11.57 -5.27 2.96
CA GLY A 161 11.73 -3.92 2.42
C GLY A 161 11.52 -3.82 0.91
N SER A 162 12.09 -2.79 0.28
CA SER A 162 11.83 -2.48 -1.14
C SER A 162 12.60 -3.35 -2.12
N LEU A 163 12.01 -3.63 -3.28
CA LEU A 163 12.65 -4.33 -4.38
C LEU A 163 13.92 -3.61 -4.85
N GLU A 164 13.92 -2.28 -4.84
CA GLU A 164 15.11 -1.47 -5.14
C GLU A 164 16.33 -1.87 -4.29
N ARG A 165 16.13 -2.11 -2.98
CA ARG A 165 17.20 -2.59 -2.09
C ARG A 165 17.78 -3.92 -2.57
N HIS A 166 16.96 -4.83 -3.08
CA HIS A 166 17.40 -6.15 -3.57
C HIS A 166 17.95 -6.13 -5.00
N LEU A 167 17.64 -5.10 -5.79
CA LEU A 167 18.14 -4.96 -7.15
C LEU A 167 19.47 -4.22 -7.22
N PHE A 168 19.64 -3.17 -6.41
CA PHE A 168 20.74 -2.22 -6.59
C PHE A 168 21.70 -2.13 -5.40
N ARG A 169 21.30 -2.53 -4.19
CA ARG A 169 22.27 -2.63 -3.09
C ARG A 169 22.95 -3.98 -3.16
N ARG A 170 24.27 -4.01 -2.91
CA ARG A 170 25.06 -5.23 -2.76
C ARG A 170 24.60 -5.97 -1.50
N THR A 171 23.46 -6.64 -1.58
CA THR A 171 23.04 -7.63 -0.60
C THR A 171 23.63 -8.98 -1.00
N ASP A 172 24.03 -9.80 -0.03
CA ASP A 172 24.67 -11.10 -0.26
C ASP A 172 23.75 -12.14 -0.94
N CYS A 173 22.49 -11.78 -1.20
CA CYS A 173 21.46 -12.63 -1.78
C CYS A 173 20.78 -11.94 -2.98
N SER A 174 21.40 -12.03 -4.15
CA SER A 174 20.78 -11.59 -5.41
C SER A 174 19.47 -12.34 -5.68
N LEU A 175 18.45 -11.61 -6.15
CA LEU A 175 17.17 -12.21 -6.56
C LEU A 175 17.39 -13.14 -7.77
N THR A 176 17.07 -14.42 -7.61
CA THR A 176 17.05 -15.39 -8.72
C THR A 176 16.01 -15.00 -9.77
N TRP A 177 16.18 -15.46 -11.00
CA TRP A 177 15.22 -15.20 -12.09
C TRP A 177 13.79 -15.58 -11.72
N SER A 178 13.60 -16.77 -11.14
CA SER A 178 12.29 -17.23 -10.68
C SER A 178 11.64 -16.27 -9.67
N LYS A 179 12.42 -15.77 -8.69
CA LYS A 179 11.92 -14.75 -7.73
C LYS A 179 11.52 -13.46 -8.45
N ARG A 180 12.32 -12.98 -9.41
CA ARG A 180 12.00 -11.78 -10.21
C ARG A 180 10.69 -11.93 -10.99
N MET A 181 10.47 -13.08 -11.61
CA MET A 181 9.22 -13.36 -12.34
C MET A 181 8.01 -13.40 -11.43
N ARG A 182 8.13 -14.01 -10.24
CA ARG A 182 7.06 -13.98 -9.23
C ARG A 182 6.73 -12.57 -8.77
N ILE A 183 7.76 -11.73 -8.58
CA ILE A 183 7.58 -10.33 -8.19
C ILE A 183 6.87 -9.53 -9.28
N ALA A 184 7.31 -9.68 -10.54
CA ALA A 184 6.68 -9.03 -11.68
C ALA A 184 5.20 -9.45 -11.84
N LEU A 185 4.91 -10.74 -11.68
CA LEU A 185 3.53 -11.25 -11.72
C LEU A 185 2.68 -10.67 -10.59
N GLY A 186 3.18 -10.67 -9.35
CA GLY A 186 2.45 -10.10 -8.22
C GLY A 186 2.12 -8.62 -8.44
N ALA A 187 3.09 -7.83 -8.89
CA ALA A 187 2.89 -6.44 -9.24
C ALA A 187 1.85 -6.26 -10.36
N ALA A 188 1.90 -7.11 -11.40
CA ALA A 188 0.91 -7.11 -12.48
C ALA A 188 -0.51 -7.39 -11.97
N LYS A 189 -0.68 -8.36 -11.06
CA LYS A 189 -1.96 -8.71 -10.44
C LYS A 189 -2.51 -7.56 -9.60
N GLY A 190 -1.68 -6.94 -8.77
CA GLY A 190 -2.06 -5.75 -7.97
C GLY A 190 -2.51 -4.58 -8.85
N LEU A 191 -1.75 -4.25 -9.90
CA LEU A 191 -2.13 -3.20 -10.86
C LEU A 191 -3.41 -3.55 -11.63
N ALA A 192 -3.56 -4.80 -12.05
CA ALA A 192 -4.74 -5.25 -12.75
C ALA A 192 -6.02 -5.12 -11.90
N PHE A 193 -5.91 -5.40 -10.60
CA PHE A 193 -6.97 -5.21 -9.62
C PHE A 193 -7.34 -3.73 -9.46
N LEU A 194 -6.36 -2.84 -9.22
CA LEU A 194 -6.60 -1.39 -9.09
C LEU A 194 -7.28 -0.78 -10.33
N HIS A 195 -6.86 -1.23 -11.53
CA HIS A 195 -7.43 -0.76 -12.79
C HIS A 195 -8.77 -1.43 -13.13
N GLY A 196 -9.10 -2.54 -12.48
CA GLY A 196 -10.35 -3.29 -12.69
C GLY A 196 -11.48 -2.90 -11.75
N ALA A 197 -11.21 -2.05 -10.75
CA ALA A 197 -12.24 -1.54 -9.84
C ALA A 197 -13.30 -0.71 -10.56
N GLY A 198 -14.54 -0.69 -10.04
CA GLY A 198 -15.66 0.04 -10.64
C GLY A 198 -15.38 1.54 -10.85
N ARG A 199 -14.46 2.11 -10.06
CA ARG A 199 -13.78 3.36 -10.35
C ARG A 199 -12.27 3.08 -10.50
N PRO A 200 -11.73 3.03 -11.73
CA PRO A 200 -10.34 2.68 -11.95
C PRO A 200 -9.38 3.64 -11.24
N VAL A 201 -8.45 3.06 -10.49
CA VAL A 201 -7.42 3.82 -9.77
C VAL A 201 -6.16 3.85 -10.61
N ILE A 202 -5.76 5.02 -11.10
CA ILE A 202 -4.52 5.14 -11.89
C ILE A 202 -3.33 5.28 -10.95
N TYR A 203 -2.55 4.21 -10.81
CA TYR A 203 -1.30 4.23 -10.05
C TYR A 203 -0.20 4.92 -10.86
N ARG A 204 0.34 6.04 -10.36
CA ARG A 204 1.20 6.95 -11.15
C ARG A 204 2.66 7.01 -10.72
N ASP A 205 3.04 6.29 -9.67
CA ASP A 205 4.43 6.21 -9.21
C ASP A 205 4.88 4.74 -9.13
N PHE A 206 4.76 4.03 -10.25
CA PHE A 206 5.22 2.64 -10.36
C PHE A 206 6.72 2.56 -10.56
N LYS A 207 7.43 2.27 -9.47
CA LYS A 207 8.90 2.12 -9.42
C LYS A 207 9.34 1.07 -8.41
N SER A 208 10.58 0.59 -8.54
CA SER A 208 11.14 -0.47 -7.68
C SER A 208 11.22 -0.12 -6.19
N SER A 209 11.33 1.16 -5.83
CA SER A 209 11.32 1.58 -4.43
C SER A 209 9.95 1.41 -3.76
N ASN A 210 8.88 1.34 -4.57
CA ASN A 210 7.49 1.24 -4.12
C ASN A 210 6.95 -0.20 -4.20
N VAL A 211 7.75 -1.17 -4.68
CA VAL A 211 7.41 -2.59 -4.60
C VAL A 211 8.05 -3.12 -3.33
N LEU A 212 7.26 -3.50 -2.33
CA LEU A 212 7.79 -4.07 -1.11
C LEU A 212 7.66 -5.59 -1.12
N LEU A 213 8.50 -6.23 -0.33
CA LEU A 213 8.61 -7.68 -0.25
C LEU A 213 8.32 -8.13 1.17
N ASP A 214 7.54 -9.20 1.28
CA ASP A 214 7.27 -9.87 2.56
C ASP A 214 8.47 -10.74 3.00
N ALA A 215 8.45 -11.18 4.26
CA ALA A 215 9.42 -12.10 4.86
C ALA A 215 9.58 -13.38 4.03
N VAL A 216 8.45 -13.89 3.51
CA VAL A 216 8.42 -14.97 2.54
C VAL A 216 8.32 -14.35 1.16
N ILE A 217 9.26 -14.63 0.25
CA ILE A 217 9.31 -14.08 -1.13
C ILE A 217 8.19 -14.70 -2.01
N HIS A 218 6.98 -14.78 -1.49
CA HIS A 218 5.81 -15.38 -2.10
C HIS A 218 4.76 -14.36 -2.48
N LEU A 219 4.67 -13.26 -1.73
CA LEU A 219 3.72 -12.19 -1.94
C LEU A 219 4.50 -10.90 -2.16
N SER A 220 4.23 -10.24 -3.28
CA SER A 220 4.77 -8.93 -3.61
C SER A 220 3.66 -7.92 -3.40
N PRO A 221 3.63 -7.28 -2.23
CA PRO A 221 2.71 -6.18 -2.03
C PRO A 221 3.32 -4.87 -2.53
N LEU A 222 2.53 -4.14 -3.30
CA LEU A 222 2.84 -2.79 -3.74
C LEU A 222 2.61 -1.85 -2.55
N LEU A 223 3.66 -1.14 -2.12
CA LEU A 223 3.49 -0.03 -1.19
C LEU A 223 3.31 1.27 -1.98
N PHE A 224 2.46 2.09 -1.39
CA PHE A 224 1.78 3.19 -2.02
C PHE A 224 2.63 4.45 -2.08
N ASN A 225 2.63 5.05 -3.26
CA ASN A 225 2.64 6.48 -3.40
C ASN A 225 1.43 6.81 -4.30
N VAL A 226 0.36 7.35 -3.71
CA VAL A 226 -0.92 7.52 -4.41
C VAL A 226 -0.91 8.85 -5.17
N ILE A 227 -1.14 8.75 -6.47
CA ILE A 227 -2.11 9.57 -7.20
C ILE A 227 -2.17 11.08 -6.85
N SER A 228 -1.20 11.87 -7.31
CA SER A 228 -1.40 13.31 -7.65
C SER A 228 -2.60 13.57 -8.62
N PHE A 229 -3.88 13.50 -8.24
CA PHE A 229 -4.96 13.94 -9.14
C PHE A 229 -4.66 15.37 -9.61
N ARG A 230 -4.31 15.54 -10.89
CA ARG A 230 -4.30 16.86 -11.49
C ARG A 230 -5.77 17.15 -11.75
N SER A 231 -6.29 18.15 -11.05
CA SER A 231 -7.48 18.85 -11.51
C SER A 231 -7.10 19.43 -12.87
N ASP A 232 -7.76 18.98 -13.93
CA ASP A 232 -7.93 19.83 -15.10
C ASP A 232 -8.77 21.05 -14.67
#